data_AF-A0AA48L100-F1
#
_entry.id   AF-A0AA48L100-F1
#
_cell.length_a   1.000
_cell.length_b   1.000
_cell.length_c   1.000
_cell.angle_alpha   90.00
_cell.angle_beta   90.00
_cell.angle_gamma   90.00
#
_symmetry.space_group_name_H-M   'P 1'
#
loop_
_entity.id
_entity.type
_entity.pdbx_description
1 polymer ?
#
loop_
_entity_poly.entity_id
_entity_poly.type
_entity_poly.pdbx_seq_one_letter_code
_entity_poly.pdbx_strand_id
1 'polypeptide(L)'
;MKTSFLKFSKCFLPLVFSLFMFFMASSVFADGKIREGSSGGKVLVVEDGNKIRQGSSGGNVLYVIDGNKIRQSSSGGSVLCVIDGDKIRQGSSGGKVLFVKDGNKIRQGSSGGNVLYVIDGKNIRRGSSGGSTIAVLDGAVSQSGLLAFICCYLAS
;
A
#
# COMPACT_ATOMS: atom_id res chain seq x y z
N MET A 1 -28.28 -9.44 50.59
CA MET A 1 -29.06 -9.34 49.33
C MET A 1 -28.09 -8.84 48.25
N LYS A 2 -27.24 -9.69 47.67
CA LYS A 2 -27.46 -10.57 46.50
C LYS A 2 -28.02 -9.85 45.25
N THR A 3 -27.15 -9.84 44.23
CA THR A 3 -27.38 -9.79 42.77
C THR A 3 -27.80 -8.48 42.11
N SER A 4 -26.82 -7.68 41.67
CA SER A 4 -27.02 -6.69 40.59
C SER A 4 -25.84 -6.53 39.62
N PHE A 5 -24.80 -7.37 39.72
CA PHE A 5 -23.56 -7.20 38.95
C PHE A 5 -23.49 -7.98 37.61
N LEU A 6 -24.56 -8.69 37.24
CA LEU A 6 -24.53 -9.72 36.18
C LEU A 6 -25.40 -9.42 34.95
N LYS A 7 -25.80 -8.16 34.72
CA LYS A 7 -26.67 -7.79 33.59
C LYS A 7 -26.01 -6.90 32.51
N PHE A 8 -24.75 -6.51 32.69
CA PHE A 8 -24.02 -5.72 31.68
C PHE A 8 -23.25 -6.58 30.64
N SER A 9 -23.03 -7.86 30.92
CA SER A 9 -22.14 -8.72 30.11
C SER A 9 -22.78 -9.34 28.86
N LYS A 10 -24.11 -9.35 28.72
CA LYS A 10 -24.79 -10.10 27.64
C LYS A 10 -25.04 -9.30 26.35
N CYS A 11 -24.94 -7.97 26.39
CA CYS A 11 -25.11 -7.11 25.21
C CYS A 11 -23.79 -6.55 24.65
N PHE A 12 -22.72 -6.49 25.47
CA PHE A 12 -21.43 -5.97 25.03
C PHE A 12 -20.67 -6.98 24.14
N LEU A 13 -20.81 -8.26 24.43
CA LEU A 13 -20.12 -9.34 23.71
C LEU A 13 -20.53 -9.45 22.22
N PRO A 14 -21.82 -9.44 21.82
CA PRO A 14 -22.17 -9.52 20.40
C PRO A 14 -21.80 -8.25 19.61
N LEU A 15 -21.71 -7.08 20.26
CA LEU A 15 -21.35 -5.83 19.60
C LEU A 15 -19.84 -5.73 19.36
N VAL A 16 -19.01 -6.17 20.32
CA VAL A 16 -17.56 -6.31 20.14
C VAL A 16 -17.24 -7.45 19.17
N PHE A 17 -17.99 -8.56 19.21
CA PHE A 17 -17.82 -9.67 18.27
C PHE A 17 -18.29 -9.32 16.85
N SER A 18 -19.33 -8.50 16.71
CA SER A 18 -19.79 -7.94 15.43
C SER A 18 -18.79 -6.92 14.88
N LEU A 19 -18.23 -6.06 15.71
CA LEU A 19 -17.16 -5.14 15.32
C LEU A 19 -15.87 -5.89 14.96
N PHE A 20 -15.55 -6.97 15.68
CA PHE A 20 -14.41 -7.85 15.40
C PHE A 20 -14.61 -8.67 14.12
N MET A 21 -15.82 -9.18 13.86
CA MET A 21 -16.18 -9.81 12.59
C MET A 21 -16.20 -8.81 11.44
N PHE A 22 -16.61 -7.56 11.67
CA PHE A 22 -16.53 -6.50 10.66
C PHE A 22 -15.08 -6.10 10.35
N PHE A 23 -14.22 -6.11 11.37
CA PHE A 23 -12.77 -5.92 11.23
C PHE A 23 -12.11 -7.08 10.47
N MET A 24 -12.52 -8.32 10.75
CA MET A 24 -12.06 -9.53 10.03
C MET A 24 -12.67 -9.69 8.63
N ALA A 25 -13.86 -9.15 8.36
CA ALA A 25 -14.47 -9.16 7.03
C ALA A 25 -13.78 -8.21 6.04
N SER A 26 -12.99 -7.25 6.55
CA SER A 26 -12.19 -6.34 5.71
C SER A 26 -10.94 -7.00 5.13
N SER A 27 -10.57 -8.21 5.56
CA SER A 27 -9.44 -8.98 5.00
C SER A 27 -9.85 -9.93 3.88
N VAL A 28 -10.84 -9.55 3.06
CA VAL A 28 -10.88 -10.05 1.69
C VAL A 28 -9.75 -9.34 0.96
N PHE A 29 -8.54 -9.90 1.06
CA PHE A 29 -7.41 -9.49 0.23
C PHE A 29 -7.76 -9.84 -1.21
N ALA A 30 -8.46 -8.94 -1.89
CA ALA A 30 -8.53 -8.98 -3.34
C ALA A 30 -7.11 -8.69 -3.84
N ASP A 31 -6.53 -9.61 -4.60
CA ASP A 31 -5.22 -9.43 -5.23
C ASP A 31 -5.23 -8.13 -6.06
N GLY A 32 -4.54 -7.11 -5.56
CA GLY A 32 -4.37 -5.84 -6.24
C GLY A 32 -3.30 -5.98 -7.32
N LYS A 33 -3.60 -5.64 -8.56
CA LYS A 33 -2.66 -5.71 -9.68
C LYS A 33 -2.31 -4.32 -10.16
N ILE A 34 -1.06 -4.13 -10.56
CA ILE A 34 -0.59 -2.90 -11.20
C ILE A 34 -0.15 -3.27 -12.62
N ARG A 35 -0.81 -2.68 -13.61
CA ARG A 35 -0.58 -2.91 -15.03
C ARG A 35 0.15 -1.73 -15.65
N GLU A 36 0.89 -1.97 -16.72
CA GLU A 36 1.59 -0.95 -17.48
C GLU A 36 0.67 -0.19 -18.43
N GLY A 37 0.68 1.14 -18.37
CA GLY A 37 0.04 2.05 -19.33
C GLY A 37 -1.50 2.07 -19.35
N SER A 38 -2.15 0.91 -19.39
CA SER A 38 -3.61 0.78 -19.50
C SER A 38 -4.15 -0.46 -18.76
N SER A 39 -5.47 -0.55 -18.61
CA SER A 39 -6.15 -1.70 -17.99
C SER A 39 -5.99 -3.02 -18.76
N GLY A 40 -5.70 -2.97 -20.07
CA GLY A 40 -5.34 -4.13 -20.88
C GLY A 40 -3.84 -4.41 -20.94
N GLY A 41 -3.02 -3.57 -20.30
CA GLY A 41 -1.57 -3.68 -20.31
C GLY A 41 -1.04 -4.89 -19.54
N LYS A 42 0.25 -5.15 -19.75
CA LYS A 42 1.00 -6.18 -19.04
C LYS A 42 0.93 -5.92 -17.54
N VAL A 43 0.65 -6.96 -16.76
CA VAL A 43 0.75 -6.88 -15.31
C VAL A 43 2.22 -6.71 -14.95
N LEU A 44 2.55 -5.62 -14.26
CA LEU A 44 3.89 -5.33 -13.78
C LEU A 44 4.12 -6.05 -12.46
N VAL A 45 3.22 -5.80 -11.50
CA VAL A 45 3.25 -6.40 -10.17
C VAL A 45 1.87 -6.78 -9.68
N VAL A 46 1.83 -7.75 -8.77
CA VAL A 46 0.65 -8.17 -8.04
C VAL A 46 0.94 -8.08 -6.56
N GLU A 47 0.06 -7.41 -5.83
CA GLU A 47 0.00 -7.41 -4.38
C GLU A 47 -0.80 -8.63 -3.91
N ASP A 48 -0.08 -9.57 -3.31
CA ASP A 48 -0.59 -10.80 -2.71
C ASP A 48 -0.37 -10.70 -1.19
N GLY A 49 -1.39 -10.22 -0.49
CA GLY A 49 -1.33 -9.92 0.95
C GLY A 49 -0.26 -8.89 1.27
N ASN A 50 0.82 -9.31 1.92
CA ASN A 50 1.96 -8.45 2.28
C ASN A 50 3.15 -8.58 1.31
N LYS A 51 2.99 -9.25 0.17
CA LYS A 51 4.05 -9.48 -0.82
C LYS A 51 3.70 -8.78 -2.13
N ILE A 52 4.70 -8.14 -2.73
CA ILE A 52 4.63 -7.61 -4.09
C ILE A 52 5.39 -8.57 -5.00
N ARG A 53 4.67 -9.19 -5.94
CA ARG A 53 5.18 -10.19 -6.87
C ARG A 53 5.26 -9.65 -8.27
N GLN A 54 6.19 -10.16 -9.07
CA GLN A 54 6.35 -9.77 -10.46
C GLN A 54 5.34 -10.49 -11.37
N GLY A 55 4.58 -9.73 -12.16
CA GLY A 55 3.76 -10.24 -13.26
C GLY A 55 2.49 -11.01 -12.90
N SER A 56 2.51 -11.83 -11.85
CA SER A 56 1.35 -12.63 -11.43
C SER A 56 1.45 -13.03 -9.94
N SER A 57 0.34 -13.53 -9.38
CA SER A 57 0.30 -14.06 -8.00
C SER A 57 1.20 -15.29 -7.80
N GLY A 58 1.52 -16.04 -8.86
CA GLY A 58 2.51 -17.12 -8.84
C GLY A 58 3.95 -16.65 -9.11
N GLY A 59 4.16 -15.37 -9.39
CA GLY A 59 5.46 -14.82 -9.74
C GLY A 59 6.42 -14.70 -8.56
N ASN A 60 7.66 -14.37 -8.90
CA ASN A 60 8.73 -14.12 -7.92
C ASN A 60 8.35 -12.96 -7.01
N VAL A 61 8.58 -13.13 -5.71
CA VAL A 61 8.40 -12.06 -4.71
C VAL A 61 9.52 -11.06 -4.89
N LEU A 62 9.19 -9.83 -5.29
CA LEU A 62 10.14 -8.73 -5.42
C LEU A 62 10.34 -8.04 -4.07
N TYR A 63 9.23 -7.73 -3.41
CA TYR A 63 9.22 -6.95 -2.18
C TYR A 63 8.26 -7.53 -1.15
N VAL A 64 8.57 -7.32 0.12
CA VAL A 64 7.71 -7.67 1.25
C VAL A 64 7.42 -6.42 2.06
N ILE A 65 6.14 -6.21 2.35
CA ILE A 65 5.63 -5.15 3.21
C ILE A 65 5.56 -5.71 4.64
N ASP A 66 6.42 -5.20 5.50
CA ASP A 66 6.54 -5.57 6.90
C ASP A 66 6.15 -4.36 7.76
N GLY A 67 4.84 -4.25 8.03
CA GLY A 67 4.24 -3.07 8.64
C GLY A 67 4.46 -1.83 7.78
N ASN A 68 5.33 -0.94 8.23
CA ASN A 68 5.67 0.29 7.52
C ASN A 68 7.00 0.20 6.73
N LYS A 69 7.65 -0.96 6.70
CA LYS A 69 8.93 -1.17 6.00
C LYS A 69 8.71 -2.00 4.75
N ILE A 70 9.37 -1.63 3.67
CA ILE A 70 9.39 -2.39 2.42
C ILE A 70 10.79 -2.98 2.25
N ARG A 71 10.87 -4.30 2.17
CA ARG A 71 12.11 -5.06 2.08
C ARG A 71 12.30 -5.66 0.70
N GLN A 72 13.55 -5.77 0.26
CA GLN A 72 13.92 -6.50 -0.95
C GLN A 72 13.96 -8.00 -0.62
N SER A 73 13.13 -8.83 -1.25
CA SER A 73 13.02 -10.28 -0.98
C SER A 73 12.35 -10.68 0.35
N SER A 74 12.22 -12.00 0.56
CA SER A 74 11.60 -12.63 1.72
C SER A 74 12.31 -12.32 3.04
N SER A 75 11.65 -12.67 4.16
CA SER A 75 12.03 -12.38 5.55
C SER A 75 13.54 -12.50 5.81
N GLY A 76 14.24 -11.37 5.82
CA GLY A 76 15.70 -11.28 5.96
C GLY A 76 16.34 -10.23 5.04
N GLY A 77 15.61 -9.78 4.00
CA GLY A 77 16.04 -8.74 3.09
C GLY A 77 16.27 -7.36 3.72
N SER A 78 17.20 -6.61 3.11
CA SER A 78 17.46 -5.20 3.42
C SER A 78 16.19 -4.37 3.24
N VAL A 79 15.96 -3.43 4.16
CA VAL A 79 14.88 -2.46 4.03
C VAL A 79 15.26 -1.47 2.93
N LEU A 80 14.43 -1.36 1.89
CA LEU A 80 14.62 -0.44 0.79
C LEU A 80 14.04 0.92 1.14
N CYS A 81 12.83 0.92 1.69
CA CYS A 81 12.17 2.14 2.12
C CYS A 81 11.24 1.91 3.31
N VAL A 82 10.96 3.00 4.01
CA VAL A 82 10.05 3.08 5.14
C VAL A 82 8.98 4.12 4.84
N ILE A 83 7.73 3.73 5.04
CA ILE A 83 6.57 4.60 4.94
C ILE A 83 6.33 5.21 6.33
N ASP A 84 6.43 6.53 6.42
CA ASP A 84 6.28 7.32 7.64
C ASP A 84 5.16 8.33 7.40
N GLY A 85 3.92 7.86 7.62
CA GLY A 85 2.71 8.58 7.21
C GLY A 85 2.70 8.81 5.70
N ASP A 86 2.73 10.08 5.30
CA ASP A 86 2.77 10.49 3.89
C ASP A 86 4.18 10.50 3.28
N LYS A 87 5.23 10.25 4.07
CA LYS A 87 6.63 10.31 3.61
C LYS A 87 7.15 8.92 3.32
N ILE A 88 7.83 8.75 2.19
CA ILE A 88 8.60 7.56 1.87
C ILE A 88 10.07 7.88 2.07
N ARG A 89 10.74 7.16 2.96
CA ARG A 89 12.16 7.34 3.31
C ARG A 89 12.99 6.18 2.82
N GLN A 90 14.22 6.45 2.42
CA GLN A 90 15.16 5.42 1.99
C GLN A 90 15.75 4.67 3.19
N GLY A 91 15.74 3.33 3.14
CA GLY A 91 16.44 2.45 4.08
C GLY A 91 15.86 2.35 5.48
N SER A 92 15.61 3.47 6.15
CA SER A 92 15.13 3.50 7.54
C SER A 92 14.24 4.71 7.83
N SER A 93 13.60 4.73 9.00
CA SER A 93 12.78 5.85 9.47
C SER A 93 13.57 7.15 9.66
N GLY A 94 14.89 7.07 9.88
CA GLY A 94 15.79 8.23 9.91
C GLY A 94 16.39 8.60 8.55
N GLY A 95 16.09 7.82 7.50
CA GLY A 95 16.65 8.02 6.17
C GLY A 95 16.13 9.25 5.45
N LYS A 96 16.80 9.58 4.34
CA LYS A 96 16.41 10.66 3.43
C LYS A 96 15.00 10.42 2.92
N VAL A 97 14.16 11.45 2.95
CA VAL A 97 12.84 11.41 2.32
C VAL A 97 13.04 11.37 0.80
N LEU A 98 12.56 10.30 0.16
CA LEU A 98 12.59 10.13 -1.29
C LEU A 98 11.36 10.74 -1.92
N PHE A 99 10.19 10.47 -1.34
CA PHE A 99 8.91 10.92 -1.86
C PHE A 99 7.98 11.37 -0.76
N VAL A 100 7.09 12.30 -1.07
CA VAL A 100 6.00 12.75 -0.20
C VAL A 100 4.70 12.64 -0.95
N LYS A 101 3.72 11.95 -0.35
CA LYS A 101 2.35 11.91 -0.82
C LYS A 101 1.63 13.16 -0.34
N ASP A 102 1.09 13.92 -1.30
CA ASP A 102 0.35 15.15 -1.07
C ASP A 102 -1.02 14.99 -1.75
N GLY A 103 -1.99 14.48 -0.98
CA GLY A 103 -3.30 14.08 -1.50
C GLY A 103 -3.17 12.98 -2.56
N ASN A 104 -3.45 13.34 -3.81
CA ASN A 104 -3.37 12.46 -4.98
C ASN A 104 -2.05 12.62 -5.77
N LYS A 105 -1.12 13.45 -5.30
CA LYS A 105 0.17 13.70 -5.94
C LYS A 105 1.29 13.05 -5.15
N ILE A 106 2.33 12.63 -5.86
CA ILE A 106 3.57 12.14 -5.28
C ILE A 106 4.68 13.08 -5.72
N ARG A 107 5.34 13.68 -4.73
CA ARG A 107 6.39 14.69 -4.92
C ARG A 107 7.75 14.14 -4.54
N GLN A 108 8.79 14.63 -5.19
CA GLN A 108 10.16 14.26 -4.86
C GLN A 108 10.66 15.01 -3.62
N GLY A 109 11.20 14.27 -2.64
CA GLY A 109 11.96 14.78 -1.50
C GLY A 109 11.13 15.48 -0.41
N SER A 110 10.25 16.42 -0.77
CA SER A 110 9.45 17.19 0.18
C SER A 110 8.09 17.61 -0.39
N SER A 111 7.21 18.14 0.47
CA SER A 111 5.89 18.66 0.07
C SER A 111 5.97 19.85 -0.91
N GLY A 112 7.08 20.60 -0.92
CA GLY A 112 7.36 21.66 -1.91
C GLY A 112 8.04 21.15 -3.18
N GLY A 113 8.36 19.85 -3.26
CA GLY A 113 9.08 19.28 -4.38
C GLY A 113 8.25 19.13 -5.66
N ASN A 114 8.95 18.84 -6.75
CA ASN A 114 8.36 18.57 -8.06
C ASN A 114 7.40 17.38 -7.99
N VAL A 115 6.24 17.51 -8.62
CA VAL A 115 5.28 16.41 -8.77
C VAL A 115 5.82 15.41 -9.78
N LEU A 116 6.09 14.20 -9.32
CA LEU A 116 6.59 13.11 -10.16
C LEU A 116 5.47 12.23 -10.68
N TYR A 117 4.46 11.98 -9.84
CA TYR A 117 3.33 11.13 -10.19
C TYR A 117 2.02 11.71 -9.68
N VAL A 118 0.94 11.49 -10.43
CA VAL A 118 -0.43 11.81 -10.02
C VAL A 118 -1.27 10.55 -10.10
N ILE A 119 -1.99 10.26 -9.02
CA ILE A 119 -2.91 9.14 -8.91
C ILE A 119 -4.31 9.68 -9.18
N ASP A 120 -4.86 9.35 -10.35
CA ASP A 120 -6.20 9.74 -10.77
C ASP A 120 -7.11 8.52 -10.83
N GLY A 121 -7.78 8.25 -9.70
CA GLY A 121 -8.56 7.05 -9.47
C GLY A 121 -7.66 5.80 -9.56
N LYS A 122 -7.83 5.03 -10.64
CA LYS A 122 -7.03 3.83 -10.92
C LYS A 122 -5.75 4.13 -11.70
N ASN A 123 -5.61 5.31 -12.30
CA ASN A 123 -4.49 5.61 -13.19
C ASN A 123 -3.36 6.30 -12.44
N ILE A 124 -2.13 5.86 -12.66
CA ILE A 124 -0.91 6.53 -12.21
C ILE A 124 -0.31 7.21 -13.44
N ARG A 125 -0.27 8.55 -13.42
CA ARG A 125 0.33 9.38 -14.47
C ARG A 125 1.68 9.89 -14.04
N ARG A 126 2.61 10.03 -14.98
CA ARG A 126 3.92 10.68 -14.74
C ARG A 126 3.82 12.18 -14.97
N GLY A 127 4.36 12.97 -14.06
CA GLY A 127 4.36 14.44 -14.12
C GLY A 127 3.08 15.05 -13.56
N SER A 128 2.53 16.05 -14.27
CA SER A 128 1.31 16.76 -13.87
C SER A 128 0.02 16.04 -14.33
N SER A 129 -1.16 16.58 -14.01
CA SER A 129 -2.48 15.96 -14.29
C SER A 129 -2.74 15.60 -15.76
N GLY A 130 -2.02 16.22 -16.71
CA GLY A 130 -2.06 15.90 -18.15
C GLY A 130 -0.95 14.99 -18.67
N GLY A 131 -0.15 14.37 -17.79
CA GLY A 131 0.92 13.47 -18.18
C GLY A 131 0.45 12.09 -18.62
N SER A 132 1.31 11.33 -19.29
CA SER A 132 0.99 9.98 -19.75
C SER A 132 0.74 9.03 -18.57
N THR A 133 -0.31 8.20 -18.69
CA THR A 133 -0.54 7.09 -17.77
C THR A 133 0.59 6.07 -17.93
N ILE A 134 1.31 5.82 -16.83
CA ILE A 134 2.40 4.84 -16.78
C ILE A 134 1.95 3.52 -16.19
N ALA A 135 0.94 3.55 -15.32
CA ALA A 135 0.41 2.36 -14.71
C ALA A 135 -1.07 2.49 -14.35
N VAL A 136 -1.77 1.36 -14.28
CA VAL A 136 -3.18 1.27 -13.89
C VAL A 136 -3.35 0.24 -12.79
N LEU A 137 -4.03 0.66 -11.73
CA LEU A 137 -4.43 -0.14 -10.58
C LEU A 137 -5.68 -0.94 -10.95
N ASP A 138 -5.58 -2.25 -10.87
CA ASP A 138 -6.64 -3.21 -11.17
C ASP A 138 -6.91 -4.04 -9.92
N GLY A 139 -8.10 -3.88 -9.32
CA GLY A 139 -8.42 -4.45 -8.01
C GLY A 139 -8.11 -3.51 -6.84
N ALA A 140 -8.01 -4.08 -5.63
CA ALA A 140 -7.76 -3.33 -4.40
C ALA A 140 -6.26 -3.37 -4.06
N VAL A 141 -5.52 -2.37 -4.52
CA VAL A 141 -4.11 -2.18 -4.15
C VAL A 141 -4.06 -1.35 -2.87
N SER A 142 -3.30 -1.81 -1.86
CA SER A 142 -3.14 -1.07 -0.61
C SER A 142 -2.30 0.18 -0.80
N GLN A 143 -2.43 1.15 0.11
CA GLN A 143 -1.57 2.34 0.07
C GLN A 143 -0.08 1.98 0.17
N SER A 144 0.26 1.00 1.01
CA SER A 144 1.63 0.48 1.12
C SER A 144 2.11 -0.19 -0.17
N GLY A 145 1.24 -0.95 -0.85
CA GLY A 145 1.56 -1.58 -2.13
C GLY A 145 1.81 -0.56 -3.24
N LEU A 146 0.97 0.47 -3.32
CA LEU A 146 1.15 1.60 -4.23
C LEU A 146 2.47 2.34 -3.99
N LEU A 147 2.75 2.68 -2.73
CA LEU A 147 3.98 3.38 -2.34
C LEU A 147 5.22 2.51 -2.57
N ALA A 148 5.13 1.19 -2.35
CA ALA A 148 6.18 0.24 -2.68
C ALA A 148 6.46 0.19 -4.19
N PHE A 149 5.41 0.16 -5.02
CA PHE A 149 5.56 0.24 -6.46
C PHE A 149 6.25 1.55 -6.89
N ILE A 150 5.81 2.68 -6.35
CA ILE A 150 6.45 3.97 -6.67
C ILE A 150 7.91 4.00 -6.23
N CYS A 151 8.20 3.58 -4.99
CA CYS A 151 9.54 3.69 -4.43
C CYS A 151 10.53 2.70 -5.02
N CYS A 152 10.11 1.48 -5.33
CA CYS A 152 11.02 0.41 -5.73
C CYS A 152 10.94 0.09 -7.22
N TYR A 153 9.78 0.26 -7.86
CA TYR A 153 9.61 -0.05 -9.28
C TYR A 153 9.83 1.16 -10.17
N LEU A 154 9.26 2.32 -9.81
CA LEU A 154 9.35 3.53 -10.65
C LEU A 154 10.60 4.39 -10.39
N ALA A 155 11.29 4.18 -9.27
CA ALA A 155 12.52 4.88 -8.92
C ALA A 155 13.80 4.08 -9.22
N SER A 156 13.67 2.82 -9.69
CA SER A 156 14.77 2.02 -10.24
C SER A 156 15.01 2.38 -11.70
#